data_AF-A0AAV8WN49-F1
#
_entry.id   AF-A0AAV8WN49-F1
#
_cell.length_a   1.000
_cell.length_b   1.000
_cell.length_c   1.000
_cell.angle_alpha   90.00
_cell.angle_beta   90.00
_cell.angle_gamma   90.00
#
_symmetry.space_group_name_H-M   'P 1'
#
loop_
_entity.id
_entity.type
_entity.pdbx_description
1 polymer ?
#
loop_
_entity_poly.entity_id
_entity_poly.type
_entity_poly.pdbx_seq_one_letter_code
_entity_poly.pdbx_strand_id
1 'polypeptide(L)' 'MENLDALHDHLGTLYPGMKAPSFRCTERQEDGALVLHYYSDRPGLEHIVIGIVKVVMCSM' A
#
# COMPACT_ATOMS: atom_id res chain seq x y z
N MET A 1 -4.13 -8.56 -1.17
CA MET A 1 -3.14 -8.05 -0.20
C MET A 1 -3.88 -7.56 1.04
N GLU A 2 -4.69 -8.43 1.67
CA GLU A 2 -5.55 -8.07 2.80
C GLU A 2 -4.77 -7.90 4.11
N ASN A 3 -3.54 -8.42 4.18
CA ASN A 3 -2.72 -8.37 5.40
C ASN A 3 -2.13 -6.98 5.72
N LEU A 4 -1.96 -6.09 4.74
CA LEU A 4 -1.38 -4.76 5.03
C LEU A 4 -2.39 -3.85 5.73
N ASP A 5 -3.65 -3.89 5.31
CA ASP A 5 -4.71 -3.11 5.95
C ASP A 5 -4.98 -3.62 7.38
N ALA A 6 -4.96 -4.94 7.60
CA ALA A 6 -5.12 -5.51 8.95
C ALA A 6 -4.00 -5.09 9.93
N LEU A 7 -2.75 -4.99 9.45
CA LEU A 7 -1.64 -4.45 10.24
C LEU A 7 -1.88 -2.98 10.62
N HIS A 8 -2.35 -2.18 9.68
CA HIS A 8 -2.62 -0.76 9.89
C HIS A 8 -3.78 -0.52 10.84
N ASP A 9 -4.86 -1.29 10.74
CA ASP A 9 -5.97 -1.23 11.70
C ASP A 9 -5.49 -1.54 13.12
N HIS A 10 -4.65 -2.57 13.28
CA HIS A 10 -4.06 -2.89 14.57
C HIS A 10 -3.20 -1.74 15.12
N LEU A 11 -2.35 -1.13 14.29
CA LEU A 11 -1.55 0.03 14.70
C LEU A 11 -2.39 1.26 15.01
N GLY A 12 -3.50 1.48 14.31
CA GLY A 12 -4.45 2.57 14.57
C GLY A 12 -5.06 2.49 15.97
N THR A 13 -5.28 1.29 16.50
CA THR A 13 -5.76 1.12 17.89
C THR A 13 -4.71 1.49 18.94
N LEU A 14 -3.42 1.31 18.63
CA LEU A 14 -2.30 1.58 19.55
C LEU A 14 -1.84 3.04 19.50
N TYR A 15 -2.06 3.73 18.38
CA TYR A 15 -1.61 5.10 18.16
C TYR A 15 -2.79 6.00 17.78
N PRO A 16 -3.50 6.58 18.76
CA PRO A 16 -4.64 7.47 18.51
C PRO A 16 -4.24 8.63 17.58
N GLY A 17 -4.97 8.80 16.48
CA GLY A 17 -4.69 9.84 15.47
C GLY A 17 -3.73 9.40 14.35
N MET A 18 -3.28 8.15 14.35
CA MET A 18 -2.54 7.58 13.21
C MET A 18 -3.44 7.53 11.97
N LYS A 19 -2.97 8.16 10.88
CA LYS A 19 -3.60 8.08 9.56
C LYS A 19 -2.79 7.15 8.65
N ALA A 20 -3.07 5.86 8.75
CA ALA A 20 -2.39 4.86 7.92
C ALA A 20 -2.81 5.00 6.45
N PRO A 21 -1.89 4.76 5.50
CA PRO A 21 -2.27 4.63 4.10
C PRO A 21 -3.00 3.29 3.85
N SER A 22 -3.73 3.20 2.74
CA SER A 22 -4.32 1.95 2.27
C SER A 22 -3.79 1.58 0.89
N PHE A 23 -3.72 0.27 0.63
CA PHE A 23 -3.18 -0.32 -0.59
C PHE A 23 -4.18 -1.29 -1.21
N ARG A 24 -4.45 -1.13 -2.51
CA ARG A 24 -5.31 -2.05 -3.24
C ARG A 24 -4.66 -2.47 -4.54
N CYS A 25 -4.73 -3.75 -4.87
CA CYS A 25 -4.30 -4.25 -6.17
C CYS A 25 -5.51 -4.55 -7.05
N THR A 26 -5.43 -4.16 -8.32
CA THR A 26 -6.38 -4.56 -9.36
C THR A 26 -5.62 -5.02 -10.58
N GLU A 27 -6.17 -5.96 -11.34
CA GLU A 27 -5.59 -6.38 -12.61
C GLU A 27 -6.08 -5.48 -13.74
N ARG A 28 -5.18 -5.07 -14.63
CA ARG A 28 -5.53 -4.31 -15.84
C ARG A 28 -5.95 -5.27 -16.94
N GLN A 29 -7.18 -5.12 -17.41
CA GLN A 29 -7.79 -6.05 -18.37
C GLN A 29 -7.07 -6.15 -19.72
N GLU A 30 -6.38 -5.09 -20.17
CA GLU A 30 -5.70 -5.09 -21.48
C GLU A 30 -4.47 -6.00 -21.54
N ASP A 31 -3.72 -6.15 -20.45
CA ASP A 31 -2.38 -6.75 -20.46
C ASP A 31 -2.11 -7.67 -19.26
N GLY A 32 -3.08 -7.83 -18.35
CA GLY A 32 -2.91 -8.59 -17.10
C GLY A 32 -1.98 -7.91 -16.08
N ALA A 33 -1.50 -6.69 -16.38
CA ALA A 33 -0.61 -5.96 -15.49
C ALA A 33 -1.28 -5.68 -14.13
N LEU A 34 -0.55 -5.93 -13.04
CA LEU A 34 -0.99 -5.59 -11.69
C LEU A 34 -0.88 -4.07 -11.47
N VAL A 35 -1.99 -3.45 -11.09
CA VAL A 35 -2.07 -2.03 -10.74
C VAL A 35 -2.19 -1.91 -9.23
N LEU A 36 -1.21 -1.23 -8.62
CA LEU A 36 -1.24 -0.88 -7.20
C LEU A 36 -1.83 0.52 -7.04
N HIS A 37 -2.94 0.61 -6.32
CA HIS A 37 -3.56 1.85 -5.87
C HIS A 37 -3.07 2.18 -4.47
N TYR A 38 -2.51 3.37 -4.31
CA TYR A 38 -2.02 3.90 -3.03
C TYR A 38 -2.87 5.10 -2.61
N TYR A 39 -3.51 5.00 -1.45
CA TYR A 39 -4.35 6.05 -0.89
C TYR A 39 -3.72 6.58 0.40
N SER A 40 -3.48 7.89 0.48
CA SER A 40 -2.95 8.52 1.69
C SER A 40 -3.36 9.99 1.81
N ASP A 41 -3.61 10.42 3.05
CA ASP A 41 -3.75 11.84 3.40
C ASP A 41 -2.40 12.59 3.43
N ARG A 42 -1.26 11.87 3.33
CA ARG A 42 0.09 12.43 3.42
C ARG A 42 0.71 12.58 2.01
N PRO A 43 0.89 13.81 1.50
CA PRO A 43 1.56 14.02 0.22
C PRO A 43 3.07 13.77 0.33
N GLY A 44 3.72 13.40 -0.78
CA GLY A 44 5.18 13.32 -0.89
C GLY A 44 5.81 11.98 -0.52
N LEU A 45 5.02 10.95 -0.21
CA LEU A 45 5.51 9.61 0.15
C LEU A 45 5.51 8.62 -1.03
N GLU A 46 5.03 9.02 -2.19
CA GLU A 46 4.84 8.16 -3.36
C GLU A 46 6.16 7.48 -3.82
N HIS A 47 7.28 8.18 -3.75
CA HIS A 47 8.58 7.66 -4.16
C HIS A 47 9.08 6.54 -3.23
N ILE A 48 8.85 6.69 -1.92
CA ILE A 48 9.21 5.69 -0.91
C ILE A 48 8.36 4.44 -1.13
N VAL A 49 7.06 4.62 -1.33
CA VAL A 49 6.13 3.52 -1.61
C VAL A 49 6.54 2.75 -2.85
N ILE A 50 6.88 3.44 -3.94
CA ILE A 50 7.38 2.81 -5.18
C ILE A 50 8.64 1.98 -4.88
N GLY A 51 9.58 2.50 -4.10
CA GLY A 51 10.81 1.80 -3.73
C GLY A 51 10.54 0.50 -2.97
N ILE A 52 9.71 0.57 -1.92
CA ILE A 52 9.35 -0.61 -1.11
C ILE A 52 8.66 -1.67 -1.97
N VAL A 53 7.68 -1.25 -2.76
CA VAL A 53 6.90 -2.15 -3.62
C VAL A 53 7.80 -2.86 -4.64
N LYS A 54 8.73 -2.13 -5.27
CA LYS A 54 9.72 -2.73 -6.18
C LYS A 54 10.60 -3.75 -5.48
N VAL A 55 11.09 -3.45 -4.27
CA VAL A 55 11.95 -4.37 -3.51
C VAL A 55 11.20 -5.64 -3.13
N VAL A 56 9.97 -5.51 -2.62
CA VAL A 56 9.14 -6.66 -2.22
C VAL A 56 8.77 -7.52 -3.42
N MET A 57 8.39 -6.91 -4.55
CA MET A 57 7.99 -7.67 -5.74
C MET A 57 9.17 -8.25 -6.54
N CYS A 58 10.35 -7.61 -6.56
CA CYS A 58 11.54 -8.20 -7.20
C CYS A 58 12.16 -9.35 -6.40
N SER A 59 11.80 -9.51 -5.14
CA SER A 59 12.31 -10.57 -4.26
C SER A 59 11.43 -11.83 -4.28
N MET A 60 10.38 -11.87 -5.11
CA MET A 60 9.45 -13.00 -5.27
C MET A 60 9.59 -13.68 -6.62
#